data_AF-A0A1X1Y3T2-F1
#
_entry.id   AF-A0A1X1Y3T2-F1
#
_cell.length_a   1.000
_cell.length_b   1.000
_cell.length_c   1.000
_cell.angle_alpha   90.00
_cell.angle_beta   90.00
_cell.angle_gamma   90.00
#
_symmetry.space_group_name_H-M   'P 1'
#
loop_
_entity.id
_entity.type
_entity.pdbx_description
1 polymer ?
#
loop_
_entity_poly.entity_id
_entity_poly.type
_entity_poly.pdbx_seq_one_letter_code
_entity_poly.pdbx_strand_id
1 'polypeptide(L)'
;MLGPAAWAAPADTGEEPTPCKGEQIAVSTSPTQVAVGHRALTLIFTLASGAAPCTLSGYPDVESGAGGPLIHAKPTPRGYMGGLPATDTVPPTATLSLAQRAQAIVEGMAIDGNGNQCPTYTDLRVNLPNTVEVFTVPTTIEACQLQVHPITDTLSA
;
A
#
# COMPACT_ATOMS: atom_id res chain seq x y z
N MET A 1 17.49 23.28 -54.72
CA MET A 1 16.64 23.29 -53.51
C MET A 1 16.55 21.88 -52.97
N LEU A 2 17.24 21.57 -51.86
CA LEU A 2 17.10 20.33 -51.10
C LEU A 2 16.24 20.65 -49.88
N GLY A 3 15.04 20.10 -49.80
CA GLY A 3 14.16 20.25 -48.62
C GLY A 3 14.57 19.29 -47.50
N PRO A 4 14.38 19.65 -46.22
CA PRO A 4 14.73 18.78 -45.10
C PRO A 4 13.77 17.60 -45.00
N ALA A 5 14.31 16.42 -44.71
CA ALA A 5 13.54 15.24 -44.35
C ALA A 5 12.94 15.45 -42.95
N ALA A 6 11.61 15.46 -42.86
CA ALA A 6 10.90 15.41 -41.60
C ALA A 6 10.95 13.96 -41.08
N TRP A 7 11.73 13.69 -40.05
CA TRP A 7 11.56 12.48 -39.25
C TRP A 7 10.35 12.68 -38.34
N ALA A 8 9.31 11.89 -38.58
CA ALA A 8 8.24 11.70 -37.60
C ALA A 8 8.80 10.86 -36.44
N ALA A 9 8.86 11.44 -35.25
CA ALA A 9 9.02 10.65 -34.04
C ALA A 9 7.81 9.70 -33.93
N PRO A 10 7.98 8.45 -33.47
CA PRO A 10 6.85 7.60 -33.15
C PRO A 10 5.98 8.35 -32.14
N ALA A 11 4.67 8.37 -32.37
CA ALA A 11 3.74 8.81 -31.35
C ALA A 11 3.94 7.87 -30.15
N ASP A 12 4.34 8.43 -29.02
CA ASP A 12 4.21 7.76 -27.74
C ASP A 12 2.71 7.61 -27.52
N THR A 13 2.15 6.49 -27.99
CA THR A 13 0.81 6.07 -27.60
C THR A 13 0.93 5.76 -26.13
N GLY A 14 0.74 6.78 -25.30
CA GLY A 14 0.77 6.71 -23.85
C GLY A 14 -0.30 5.74 -23.38
N GLU A 15 0.06 4.45 -23.41
CA GLU A 15 -0.73 3.38 -22.87
C GLU A 15 -0.61 3.52 -21.36
N GLU A 16 -1.70 3.92 -20.71
CA GLU A 16 -1.77 3.99 -19.26
C GLU A 16 -1.29 2.64 -18.71
N PRO A 17 -0.34 2.61 -17.76
CA PRO A 17 0.23 1.35 -17.34
C PRO A 17 -0.87 0.43 -16.82
N THR A 18 -0.90 -0.80 -17.35
CA THR A 18 -1.94 -1.78 -17.00
C THR A 18 -1.96 -2.04 -15.48
N PRO A 19 -3.11 -2.38 -14.88
CA PRO A 19 -3.17 -2.78 -13.49
C PRO A 19 -2.19 -3.91 -13.18
N CYS A 20 -1.51 -3.83 -12.04
CA CYS A 20 -0.55 -4.83 -11.63
C CYS A 20 -1.22 -6.18 -11.36
N LYS A 21 -0.54 -7.26 -11.75
CA LYS A 21 -0.82 -8.61 -11.26
C LYS A 21 -0.05 -8.85 -9.96
N GLY A 22 -0.56 -9.72 -9.09
CA GLY A 22 0.09 -10.05 -7.81
C GLY A 22 1.55 -10.44 -7.98
N GLU A 23 1.84 -11.32 -8.96
CA GLU A 23 3.15 -11.90 -9.22
C GLU A 23 4.22 -10.85 -9.62
N GLN A 24 3.77 -9.65 -10.02
CA GLN A 24 4.64 -8.54 -10.38
C GLN A 24 5.06 -7.71 -9.17
N ILE A 25 4.57 -8.00 -7.97
CA ILE A 25 4.71 -7.13 -6.81
C ILE A 25 5.41 -7.88 -5.68
N ALA A 26 6.38 -7.19 -5.07
CA ALA A 26 6.93 -7.55 -3.78
C ALA A 26 6.39 -6.60 -2.70
N VAL A 27 6.00 -7.17 -1.56
CA VAL A 27 5.47 -6.44 -0.40
C VAL A 27 6.46 -6.51 0.75
N SER A 28 6.73 -5.37 1.37
CA SER A 28 7.53 -5.26 2.59
C SER A 28 6.90 -4.26 3.55
N THR A 29 7.42 -4.17 4.78
CA THR A 29 6.91 -3.25 5.81
C THR A 29 8.02 -2.38 6.38
N SER A 30 7.68 -1.14 6.74
CA SER A 30 8.49 -0.36 7.67
C SER A 30 8.44 -0.97 9.08
N PRO A 31 9.37 -0.57 9.98
CA PRO A 31 9.18 -0.77 11.41
C PRO A 31 7.89 -0.10 11.91
N THR A 32 7.33 -0.64 12.99
CA THR A 32 6.14 -0.10 13.64
C THR A 32 6.44 1.20 14.37
N GLN A 33 5.57 2.19 14.15
CA GLN A 33 5.55 3.50 14.77
C GLN A 33 4.49 3.55 15.86
N VAL A 34 4.69 4.44 16.84
CA VAL A 34 3.85 4.53 18.03
C VAL A 34 3.47 5.99 18.28
N ALA A 35 2.18 6.27 18.47
CA ALA A 35 1.73 7.58 18.89
C ALA A 35 0.37 7.51 19.61
N VAL A 36 0.29 8.01 20.84
CA VAL A 36 -0.96 8.20 21.61
C VAL A 36 -1.91 6.99 21.56
N GLY A 37 -1.38 5.79 21.81
CA GLY A 37 -2.15 4.54 21.78
C GLY A 37 -2.34 3.92 20.39
N HIS A 38 -2.01 4.64 19.33
CA HIS A 38 -1.97 4.10 17.97
C HIS A 38 -0.65 3.36 17.72
N ARG A 39 -0.73 2.40 16.81
CA ARG A 39 0.38 1.77 16.11
C ARG A 39 0.19 2.00 14.63
N ALA A 40 1.27 2.20 13.89
CA ALA A 40 1.19 2.14 12.44
C ALA A 40 2.44 1.56 11.83
N LEU A 41 2.27 0.97 10.66
CA LEU A 41 3.36 0.59 9.78
C LEU A 41 2.99 0.95 8.35
N THR A 42 4.02 1.11 7.53
CA THR A 42 3.85 1.37 6.10
C THR A 42 4.10 0.07 5.35
N LEU A 43 3.08 -0.44 4.66
CA LEU A 43 3.24 -1.40 3.58
C LEU A 43 3.90 -0.71 2.41
N ILE A 44 4.97 -1.29 1.88
CA ILE A 44 5.74 -0.79 0.76
C ILE A 44 5.61 -1.79 -0.39
N PHE A 45 5.06 -1.34 -1.51
CA PHE A 45 4.85 -2.12 -2.71
C PHE A 45 5.89 -1.75 -3.75
N THR A 46 6.63 -2.74 -4.22
CA THR A 46 7.69 -2.58 -5.22
C THR A 46 7.49 -3.55 -6.36
N LEU A 47 8.04 -3.21 -7.52
CA LEU A 47 8.02 -4.08 -8.67
C LEU A 47 9.00 -5.25 -8.46
N ALA A 48 8.54 -6.47 -8.69
CA ALA A 48 9.39 -7.65 -8.71
C ALA A 48 10.43 -7.53 -9.83
N SER A 49 11.61 -8.14 -9.62
CA SER A 49 12.71 -8.04 -10.59
C SER A 49 12.29 -8.56 -11.97
N GLY A 50 12.44 -7.73 -12.99
CA GLY A 50 12.12 -8.08 -14.38
C GLY A 50 10.64 -7.95 -14.77
N ALA A 51 9.75 -7.57 -13.85
CA ALA A 51 8.37 -7.24 -14.20
C ALA A 51 8.30 -5.89 -14.94
N ALA A 52 7.29 -5.75 -15.81
CA ALA A 52 6.99 -4.50 -16.50
C ALA A 52 6.25 -3.51 -15.56
N PRO A 53 6.41 -2.18 -15.74
CA PRO A 53 5.67 -1.19 -14.98
C PRO A 53 4.15 -1.40 -15.04
N CYS A 54 3.48 -1.07 -13.94
CA CYS A 54 2.04 -1.30 -13.79
C CYS A 54 1.43 -0.35 -12.75
N THR A 55 0.10 -0.32 -12.65
CA THR A 55 -0.61 0.57 -11.71
C THR A 55 -1.28 -0.18 -10.55
N LEU A 56 -1.34 0.48 -9.39
CA LEU A 56 -2.08 0.05 -8.21
C LEU A 56 -2.99 1.18 -7.72
N SER A 57 -4.23 0.88 -7.35
CA SER A 57 -5.15 1.86 -6.78
C SER A 57 -6.11 1.20 -5.80
N GLY A 58 -6.68 1.99 -4.89
CA GLY A 58 -7.65 1.53 -3.89
C GLY A 58 -6.99 1.20 -2.55
N TYR A 59 -7.52 0.19 -1.86
CA TYR A 59 -7.09 -0.25 -0.54
C TYR A 59 -6.69 -1.72 -0.61
N PRO A 60 -5.51 -2.11 -0.09
CA PRO A 60 -5.24 -3.53 0.10
C PRO A 60 -6.16 -4.07 1.19
N ASP A 61 -6.62 -5.31 1.02
CA ASP A 61 -7.27 -6.03 2.10
C ASP A 61 -6.17 -6.51 3.05
N VAL A 62 -6.30 -6.16 4.33
CA VAL A 62 -5.30 -6.51 5.35
C VAL A 62 -5.98 -7.25 6.47
N GLU A 63 -5.42 -8.40 6.81
CA GLU A 63 -5.82 -9.20 7.97
C GLU A 63 -4.64 -9.35 8.94
N SER A 64 -4.94 -9.43 10.23
CA SER A 64 -3.95 -9.82 11.22
C SER A 64 -3.54 -11.28 11.04
N GLY A 65 -2.28 -11.56 11.33
CA GLY A 65 -1.71 -12.90 11.34
C GLY A 65 -1.78 -13.59 12.70
N ALA A 66 -0.72 -14.31 13.05
CA ALA A 66 -0.61 -14.96 14.35
C ALA A 66 -0.46 -13.93 15.49
N GLY A 67 -1.05 -14.22 16.66
CA GLY A 67 -0.91 -13.39 17.87
C GLY A 67 -2.19 -13.20 18.68
N GLY A 68 -3.36 -13.32 18.04
CA GLY A 68 -4.66 -13.11 18.66
C GLY A 68 -5.82 -13.50 17.74
N PRO A 69 -7.05 -13.07 18.06
CA PRO A 69 -8.20 -13.21 17.16
C PRO A 69 -7.93 -12.54 15.79
N LEU A 70 -8.54 -13.08 14.73
CA LEU A 70 -8.45 -12.48 13.40
C LEU A 70 -9.08 -11.08 13.40
N ILE A 71 -8.32 -10.10 12.92
CA ILE A 71 -8.79 -8.73 12.70
C ILE A 71 -8.73 -8.46 11.21
N HIS A 72 -9.86 -8.04 10.63
CA HIS A 72 -9.90 -7.47 9.29
C HIS A 72 -9.73 -5.95 9.39
N ALA A 73 -8.74 -5.39 8.71
CA ALA A 73 -8.53 -3.96 8.67
C ALA A 73 -9.69 -3.29 7.94
N LYS A 74 -10.24 -2.24 8.54
CA LYS A 74 -11.27 -1.42 7.91
C LYS A 74 -10.63 -0.46 6.90
N PRO A 75 -11.05 -0.44 5.63
CA PRO A 75 -10.66 0.62 4.70
C PRO A 75 -11.12 1.99 5.23
N THR A 76 -10.18 2.89 5.48
CA THR A 76 -10.45 4.25 5.94
C THR A 76 -9.65 5.25 5.12
N PRO A 77 -10.28 6.29 4.52
CA PRO A 77 -9.54 7.27 3.74
C PRO A 77 -8.45 7.97 4.54
N ARG A 78 -8.68 8.15 5.84
CA ARG A 78 -7.85 8.90 6.78
C ARG A 78 -7.94 8.30 8.18
N GLY A 79 -6.86 8.44 8.94
CA GLY A 79 -6.70 8.01 10.33
C GLY A 79 -5.79 8.97 11.10
N TYR A 80 -5.40 8.59 12.32
CA TYR A 80 -4.51 9.39 13.15
C TYR A 80 -3.08 9.40 12.58
N MET A 81 -2.64 8.25 12.07
CA MET A 81 -1.28 8.00 11.62
C MET A 81 -1.09 8.22 10.11
N GLY A 82 -2.16 8.43 9.35
CA GLY A 82 -2.03 8.78 7.94
C GLY A 82 -3.30 8.69 7.11
N GLY A 83 -3.09 8.38 5.83
CA GLY A 83 -4.13 8.37 4.80
C GLY A 83 -4.07 9.59 3.88
N LEU A 84 -5.17 9.83 3.19
CA LEU A 84 -5.25 10.87 2.17
C LEU A 84 -5.16 12.29 2.77
N PRO A 85 -4.72 13.27 1.98
CA PRO A 85 -4.90 14.67 2.32
C PRO A 85 -6.37 15.00 2.67
N ALA A 86 -6.59 16.03 3.48
CA ALA A 86 -7.93 16.40 3.94
C ALA A 86 -8.90 16.76 2.81
N THR A 87 -8.38 17.23 1.67
CA THR A 87 -9.16 17.61 0.49
C THR A 87 -9.59 16.41 -0.36
N ASP A 88 -8.95 15.26 -0.17
CA ASP A 88 -9.08 14.14 -1.09
C ASP A 88 -9.90 13.02 -0.46
N THR A 89 -10.81 12.43 -1.23
CA THR A 89 -11.67 11.32 -0.76
C THR A 89 -11.60 10.10 -1.68
N VAL A 90 -10.92 10.26 -2.82
CA VAL A 90 -10.74 9.23 -3.83
C VAL A 90 -9.29 8.74 -3.74
N PRO A 91 -9.06 7.43 -3.56
CA PRO A 91 -7.72 6.84 -3.69
C PRO A 91 -7.07 7.23 -5.02
N PRO A 92 -5.80 7.68 -5.02
CA PRO A 92 -5.08 7.91 -6.27
C PRO A 92 -4.73 6.58 -6.95
N THR A 93 -4.28 6.66 -8.19
CA THR A 93 -3.63 5.55 -8.90
C THR A 93 -2.13 5.74 -8.82
N ALA A 94 -1.45 4.79 -8.20
CA ALA A 94 0.00 4.76 -8.05
C ALA A 94 0.65 3.97 -9.19
N THR A 95 1.82 4.43 -9.66
CA THR A 95 2.60 3.72 -10.70
C THR A 95 3.78 3.02 -10.06
N LEU A 96 3.90 1.71 -10.30
CA LEU A 96 5.08 0.92 -9.93
C LEU A 96 6.02 0.81 -11.13
N SER A 97 7.28 1.16 -10.91
CA SER A 97 8.36 1.03 -11.88
C SER A 97 9.67 0.72 -11.16
N LEU A 98 10.79 0.66 -11.88
CA LEU A 98 12.11 0.53 -11.24
C LEU A 98 12.51 1.77 -10.42
N ALA A 99 11.89 2.92 -10.69
CA ALA A 99 12.18 4.19 -10.01
C ALA A 99 11.08 4.61 -9.03
N GLN A 100 9.91 3.96 -9.07
CA GLN A 100 8.73 4.35 -8.30
C GLN A 100 8.17 3.16 -7.54
N ARG A 101 7.73 3.43 -6.32
CA ARG A 101 7.08 2.49 -5.43
C ARG A 101 5.81 3.13 -4.89
N ALA A 102 4.90 2.28 -4.45
CA ALA A 102 3.67 2.69 -3.81
C ALA A 102 3.70 2.28 -2.33
N GLN A 103 2.81 2.86 -1.54
CA GLN A 103 2.68 2.55 -0.13
C GLN A 103 1.24 2.61 0.35
N ALA A 104 0.94 1.90 1.42
CA ALA A 104 -0.29 2.04 2.19
C ALA A 104 0.04 1.98 3.68
N ILE A 105 -0.65 2.73 4.51
CA ILE A 105 -0.47 2.71 5.96
C ILE A 105 -1.51 1.78 6.58
N VAL A 106 -1.06 0.88 7.45
CA VAL A 106 -1.91 0.08 8.33
C VAL A 106 -1.82 0.69 9.72
N GLU A 107 -2.96 1.09 10.27
CA GLU A 107 -3.06 1.73 11.58
C GLU A 107 -3.85 0.83 12.53
N GLY A 108 -3.40 0.71 13.77
CA GLY A 108 -4.05 -0.09 14.81
C GLY A 108 -4.15 0.63 16.14
N MET A 109 -5.11 0.21 16.96
CA MET A 109 -5.25 0.65 18.36
C MET A 109 -4.59 -0.36 19.28
N ALA A 110 -3.55 0.03 20.01
CA ALA A 110 -2.84 -0.85 20.96
C ALA A 110 -3.51 -0.94 22.34
N ILE A 111 -4.55 -0.14 22.57
CA ILE A 111 -5.35 -0.14 23.80
C ILE A 111 -6.82 -0.25 23.42
N ASP A 112 -7.59 -1.09 24.12
CA ASP A 112 -9.02 -1.27 23.90
C ASP A 112 -9.87 -0.15 24.54
N GLY A 113 -11.20 -0.21 24.34
CA GLY A 113 -12.14 0.77 24.92
C GLY A 113 -12.22 0.74 26.46
N ASN A 114 -11.63 -0.28 27.10
CA ASN A 114 -11.60 -0.46 28.55
C ASN A 114 -10.23 -0.08 29.14
N GLY A 115 -9.26 0.31 28.31
CA GLY A 115 -7.90 0.65 28.72
C GLY A 115 -6.94 -0.54 28.80
N ASN A 116 -7.32 -1.73 28.36
CA ASN A 116 -6.44 -2.90 28.37
C ASN A 116 -5.52 -2.92 27.15
N GLN A 117 -4.36 -3.54 27.31
CA GLN A 117 -3.44 -3.77 26.20
C GLN A 117 -4.00 -4.77 25.19
N CYS A 118 -3.81 -4.47 23.92
CA CYS A 118 -4.20 -5.34 22.82
C CYS A 118 -3.17 -6.46 22.55
N PRO A 119 -3.59 -7.57 21.92
CA PRO A 119 -2.67 -8.61 21.48
C PRO A 119 -1.59 -8.07 20.54
N THR A 120 -0.43 -8.72 20.56
CA THR A 120 0.68 -8.48 19.63
C THR A 120 0.62 -9.49 18.50
N TYR A 121 0.50 -9.02 17.25
CA TYR A 121 0.59 -9.85 16.06
C TYR A 121 2.00 -9.90 15.49
N THR A 122 2.36 -11.00 14.83
CA THR A 122 3.70 -11.25 14.28
C THR A 122 3.78 -11.22 12.76
N ASP A 123 2.63 -11.10 12.10
CA ASP A 123 2.52 -10.96 10.65
C ASP A 123 1.19 -10.31 10.27
N LEU A 124 1.12 -9.83 9.03
CA LEU A 124 -0.09 -9.41 8.37
C LEU A 124 -0.28 -10.25 7.09
N ARG A 125 -1.54 -10.54 6.75
CA ARG A 125 -1.91 -11.10 5.45
C ARG A 125 -2.45 -9.98 4.60
N VAL A 126 -1.84 -9.75 3.44
CA VAL A 126 -2.13 -8.62 2.57
C VAL A 126 -2.58 -9.16 1.21
N ASN A 127 -3.79 -8.83 0.78
CA ASN A 127 -4.25 -9.06 -0.58
C ASN A 127 -4.33 -7.73 -1.33
N LEU A 128 -3.74 -7.66 -2.51
CA LEU A 128 -3.70 -6.42 -3.28
C LEU A 128 -5.00 -6.22 -4.07
N PRO A 129 -5.41 -4.96 -4.30
CA PRO A 129 -6.62 -4.66 -5.06
C PRO A 129 -6.59 -5.35 -6.43
N ASN A 130 -7.70 -6.00 -6.78
CA ASN A 130 -7.88 -6.68 -8.07
C ASN A 130 -6.88 -7.82 -8.34
N THR A 131 -6.27 -8.37 -7.29
CA THR A 131 -5.44 -9.57 -7.37
C THR A 131 -6.03 -10.70 -6.53
N VAL A 132 -5.52 -11.92 -6.72
CA VAL A 132 -5.88 -13.09 -5.91
C VAL A 132 -4.73 -13.54 -5.00
N GLU A 133 -3.62 -12.79 -5.02
CA GLU A 133 -2.40 -13.18 -4.33
C GLU A 133 -2.39 -12.60 -2.91
N VAL A 134 -2.15 -13.48 -1.93
CA VAL A 134 -2.07 -13.11 -0.53
C VAL A 134 -0.63 -13.20 -0.06
N PHE A 135 -0.08 -12.07 0.34
CA PHE A 135 1.26 -11.95 0.91
C PHE A 135 1.19 -12.08 2.42
N THR A 136 1.94 -13.01 3.00
CA THR A 136 2.22 -13.01 4.45
C THR A 136 3.45 -12.17 4.71
N VAL A 137 3.28 -11.05 5.40
CA VAL A 137 4.33 -10.07 5.64
C VAL A 137 4.71 -10.10 7.12
N PRO A 138 5.91 -10.58 7.48
CA PRO A 138 6.37 -10.61 8.87
C PRO A 138 6.49 -9.18 9.43
N THR A 139 5.78 -8.89 10.51
CA THR A 139 5.81 -7.58 11.18
C THR A 139 5.19 -7.66 12.56
N THR A 140 5.60 -6.80 13.48
CA THR A 140 5.06 -6.79 14.85
C THR A 140 4.16 -5.58 15.07
N ILE A 141 2.90 -5.81 15.43
CA ILE A 141 1.94 -4.73 15.71
C ILE A 141 0.97 -5.12 16.83
N GLU A 142 0.79 -4.25 17.83
CA GLU A 142 -0.26 -4.41 18.82
C GLU A 142 -1.56 -3.77 18.35
N ALA A 143 -2.64 -4.56 18.30
CA ALA A 143 -3.91 -4.07 17.76
C ALA A 143 -5.15 -4.79 18.34
N CYS A 144 -6.19 -4.05 18.70
CA CYS A 144 -7.53 -4.61 18.91
C CYS A 144 -8.43 -4.36 17.70
N GLN A 145 -8.07 -3.37 16.88
CA GLN A 145 -8.73 -2.99 15.64
C GLN A 145 -7.64 -2.56 14.67
N LEU A 146 -7.87 -2.79 13.39
CA LEU A 146 -7.00 -2.34 12.31
C LEU A 146 -7.79 -1.47 11.34
N GLN A 147 -7.08 -0.52 10.76
CA GLN A 147 -7.47 0.32 9.66
C GLN A 147 -6.41 0.21 8.57
N VAL A 148 -6.84 0.36 7.33
CA VAL A 148 -5.94 0.44 6.19
C VAL A 148 -6.29 1.66 5.36
N HIS A 149 -5.26 2.43 5.03
CA HIS A 149 -5.38 3.63 4.22
C HIS A 149 -5.12 3.34 2.75
N PRO A 150 -5.56 4.23 1.83
CA PRO A 150 -5.37 4.03 0.40
C PRO A 150 -3.91 3.85 0.00
N ILE A 151 -3.72 3.13 -1.10
CA ILE A 151 -2.45 3.09 -1.80
C ILE A 151 -2.15 4.50 -2.35
N THR A 152 -0.95 5.00 -2.08
CA THR A 152 -0.44 6.26 -2.63
C THR A 152 0.95 6.04 -3.21
N ASP A 153 1.35 6.86 -4.17
CA ASP A 153 2.75 6.92 -4.58
C ASP A 153 3.63 7.38 -3.42
N THR A 154 4.84 6.85 -3.34
CA THR A 154 5.93 7.59 -2.69
C THR A 154 6.57 8.44 -3.77
N LEU A 155 6.11 9.67 -3.97
CA LEU A 155 6.97 10.60 -4.71
C LEU A 155 8.26 10.73 -3.88
N SER A 156 9.38 10.29 -4.47
CA SER A 156 10.70 10.55 -3.89
C SER A 156 10.80 12.05 -3.63
N ALA A 157 10.95 12.41 -2.36
CA ALA A 157 11.25 13.78 -1.95
C ALA A 157 12.53 14.28 -2.63
#